data_AF-A0A0R3SZ99-F1
#
_entry.id   AF-A0A0R3SZ99-F1
#
_cell.length_a   1.000
_cell.length_b   1.000
_cell.length_c   1.000
_cell.angle_alpha   90.00
_cell.angle_beta   90.00
_cell.angle_gamma   90.00
#
_symmetry.space_group_name_H-M   'P 1'
#
loop_
_entity.id
_entity.type
_entity.pdbx_description
1 polymer ?
#
loop_
_entity_poly.entity_id
_entity_poly.type
_entity_poly.pdbx_seq_one_letter_code
_entity_poly.pdbx_strand_id
1 'polypeptide(L)'
;MGSLGLPIDVRVDIFKRREKHETRVSERFKRICSSEIRRLKALSATGYKSESDAAQWLISHLDDSMLDEPSYREFCLFLCVHSELAIKVQDFWNESSINEGWNHAHEFPPHITLLSNLRVSEDKVLQLHRIYDRILQQNSHLLKFDQIPLKLVTSDDFIGYIVSSDKVNASLEKICRLFLQELLRTGIIFDDDSMRRCKSNYHMSLAYGFQSSNRTTLGELQDSYNVKNQVSVSWTLDLFSADSRLSTPDSEVSTGDGFSLFV
;
A
#
# COMPACT_ATOMS: atom_id res chain seq x y z
N MET A 1 26.42 27.87 -5.02
CA MET A 1 26.51 26.56 -5.70
C MET A 1 25.25 25.79 -5.34
N GLY A 2 24.35 25.65 -6.30
CA GLY A 2 22.96 25.24 -6.07
C GLY A 2 22.83 23.75 -5.82
N SER A 3 22.13 23.40 -4.73
CA SER A 3 21.63 22.05 -4.47
C SER A 3 20.48 21.80 -5.43
N LEU A 4 20.75 21.08 -6.52
CA LEU A 4 19.73 20.50 -7.38
C LEU A 4 19.02 19.40 -6.58
N GLY A 5 17.94 19.77 -5.89
CA GLY A 5 16.99 18.80 -5.36
C GLY A 5 16.46 17.97 -6.53
N LEU A 6 16.84 16.70 -6.58
CA LEU A 6 16.30 15.78 -7.56
C LEU A 6 14.78 15.68 -7.31
N PRO A 7 13.94 15.94 -8.32
CA PRO A 7 12.50 15.81 -8.16
C PRO A 7 12.17 14.36 -7.84
N ILE A 8 11.16 14.18 -6.98
CA ILE A 8 10.51 12.90 -6.69
C ILE A 8 10.30 12.17 -8.00
N ASP A 9 11.00 11.05 -8.14
CA ASP A 9 10.77 10.11 -9.22
C ASP A 9 9.47 9.37 -8.86
N VAL A 10 8.35 10.08 -9.04
CA VAL A 10 7.07 9.41 -9.22
C VAL A 10 7.37 8.49 -10.39
N ARG A 11 7.41 7.17 -10.18
CA ARG A 11 7.59 6.19 -11.25
C ARG A 11 6.40 6.30 -12.21
N VAL A 12 6.46 7.30 -13.08
CA VAL A 12 5.49 7.67 -14.11
C VAL A 12 5.66 6.74 -15.33
N ASP A 13 6.50 5.71 -15.25
CA ASP A 13 6.71 4.77 -16.35
C ASP A 13 5.56 3.74 -16.52
N ILE A 14 4.57 3.74 -15.62
CA ILE A 14 3.31 2.99 -15.79
C ILE A 14 2.41 3.65 -16.85
N PHE A 15 2.48 4.98 -17.02
CA PHE A 15 1.57 5.72 -17.90
C PHE A 15 1.73 5.38 -19.39
N LYS A 16 2.96 5.08 -19.85
CA LYS A 16 3.20 4.71 -21.26
C LYS A 16 2.78 3.29 -21.61
N ARG A 17 2.58 2.41 -20.61
CA ARG A 17 2.06 1.04 -20.82
C ARG A 17 0.53 0.99 -20.73
N ARG A 18 -0.09 1.86 -19.92
CA ARG A 18 -1.56 1.93 -19.69
C ARG A 18 -2.39 2.36 -20.91
N GLU A 19 -1.92 3.35 -21.69
CA GLU A 19 -2.71 3.94 -22.77
C GLU A 19 -3.08 2.94 -23.89
N LYS A 20 -2.33 1.84 -24.03
CA LYS A 20 -2.57 0.79 -25.04
C LYS A 20 -3.47 -0.36 -24.57
N HIS A 21 -3.89 -0.42 -23.31
CA HIS A 21 -4.69 -1.54 -22.76
C HIS A 21 -6.02 -1.14 -22.12
N GLU A 22 -6.27 0.16 -21.88
CA GLU A 22 -7.23 0.56 -20.87
C GLU A 22 -8.63 1.01 -21.34
N THR A 23 -9.29 0.30 -22.27
CA THR A 23 -10.77 0.48 -22.40
C THR A 23 -11.55 -0.73 -22.87
N ARG A 24 -10.90 -1.83 -23.27
CA ARG A 24 -11.57 -3.07 -23.63
C ARG A 24 -10.70 -4.24 -23.21
N VAL A 25 -11.28 -5.16 -22.44
CA VAL A 25 -10.78 -6.54 -22.43
C VAL A 25 -10.65 -6.99 -23.88
N SER A 26 -9.46 -7.40 -24.31
CA SER A 26 -9.25 -7.69 -25.72
C SER A 26 -10.16 -8.84 -26.17
N GLU A 27 -10.50 -8.85 -27.46
CA GLU A 27 -11.21 -9.98 -28.05
C GLU A 27 -10.42 -11.29 -27.88
N ARG A 28 -9.10 -11.22 -27.69
CA ARG A 28 -8.27 -12.39 -27.38
C ARG A 28 -8.55 -12.91 -25.98
N PHE A 29 -8.59 -12.05 -24.96
CA PHE A 29 -8.85 -12.51 -23.60
C PHE A 29 -10.30 -13.00 -23.42
N LYS A 30 -11.26 -12.40 -24.12
CA LYS A 30 -12.64 -12.92 -24.18
C LYS A 30 -12.74 -14.33 -24.78
N ARG A 31 -11.86 -14.69 -25.72
CA ARG A 31 -11.79 -16.06 -26.28
C ARG A 31 -11.20 -17.06 -25.28
N ILE A 32 -10.32 -16.60 -24.38
CA ILE A 32 -9.74 -17.46 -23.33
C ILE A 32 -10.79 -17.72 -22.23
N CYS A 33 -11.51 -16.69 -21.80
CA CYS A 33 -12.55 -16.81 -20.79
C CYS A 33 -13.78 -16.02 -21.21
N SER A 34 -14.93 -16.68 -21.42
CA SER A 34 -16.18 -16.04 -21.81
C SER A 34 -16.90 -15.35 -20.64
N SER A 35 -16.71 -15.83 -19.41
CA SER A 35 -17.29 -15.21 -18.20
C SER A 35 -16.66 -13.85 -17.91
N GLU A 36 -17.50 -12.82 -17.78
CA GLU A 36 -17.07 -11.45 -17.48
C GLU A 36 -16.54 -11.32 -16.05
N ILE A 37 -17.23 -11.91 -15.08
CA ILE A 37 -16.86 -11.88 -13.67
C ILE A 37 -15.45 -12.46 -13.49
N ARG A 38 -15.20 -13.66 -14.03
CA ARG A 38 -13.88 -14.30 -13.96
C ARG A 38 -12.78 -13.44 -14.57
N ARG A 39 -13.04 -12.81 -15.72
CA ARG A 39 -12.05 -11.90 -16.35
C ARG A 39 -11.76 -10.68 -15.49
N LEU A 40 -12.79 -10.03 -14.95
CA LEU A 40 -12.64 -8.85 -14.08
C LEU A 40 -11.90 -9.21 -12.80
N LYS A 41 -12.23 -10.35 -12.19
CA LYS A 41 -11.52 -10.92 -11.05
C LYS A 41 -10.05 -11.11 -11.33
N ALA A 42 -9.70 -11.79 -12.43
CA ALA A 42 -8.31 -12.06 -12.78
C ALA A 42 -7.50 -10.80 -13.13
N LEU A 43 -8.11 -9.86 -13.86
CA LEU A 43 -7.49 -8.57 -14.17
C LEU A 43 -7.27 -7.76 -12.90
N SER A 44 -8.28 -7.71 -12.03
CA SER A 44 -8.19 -7.03 -10.75
C SER A 44 -7.11 -7.67 -9.88
N ALA A 45 -7.09 -9.00 -9.80
CA ALA A 45 -6.14 -9.81 -9.04
C ALA A 45 -4.69 -9.54 -9.41
N THR A 46 -4.43 -9.26 -10.69
CA THR A 46 -3.09 -9.04 -11.26
C THR A 46 -2.75 -7.56 -11.45
N GLY A 47 -3.53 -6.65 -10.85
CA GLY A 47 -3.31 -5.20 -10.92
C GLY A 47 -3.41 -4.64 -12.34
N TYR A 48 -4.13 -5.33 -13.23
CA TYR A 48 -4.22 -5.00 -14.66
C TYR A 48 -2.86 -4.96 -15.38
N LYS A 49 -1.86 -5.70 -14.88
CA LYS A 49 -0.49 -5.72 -15.43
C LYS A 49 -0.44 -6.23 -16.87
N SER A 50 -1.08 -7.36 -17.15
CA SER A 50 -1.24 -7.87 -18.52
C SER A 50 -2.36 -8.91 -18.61
N GLU A 51 -2.90 -9.11 -19.82
CA GLU A 51 -3.87 -10.18 -20.08
C GLU A 51 -3.26 -11.58 -19.93
N SER A 52 -1.94 -11.71 -20.13
CA SER A 52 -1.22 -12.97 -19.93
C SER A 52 -1.16 -13.33 -18.45
N ASP A 53 -0.86 -12.36 -17.59
CA ASP A 53 -0.85 -12.55 -16.14
C ASP A 53 -2.26 -12.91 -15.65
N ALA A 54 -3.29 -12.22 -16.15
CA ALA A 54 -4.69 -12.53 -15.82
C ALA A 54 -5.11 -13.92 -16.30
N ALA A 55 -4.72 -14.33 -17.51
CA ALA A 55 -4.99 -15.68 -18.01
C ALA A 55 -4.27 -16.75 -17.17
N GLN A 56 -3.02 -16.51 -16.78
CA GLN A 56 -2.29 -17.40 -15.90
C GLN A 56 -2.94 -17.50 -14.52
N TRP A 57 -3.40 -16.37 -13.97
CA TRP A 57 -4.13 -16.34 -12.72
C TRP A 57 -5.41 -17.20 -12.80
N LEU A 58 -6.19 -17.09 -13.87
CA LEU A 58 -7.38 -17.94 -14.08
C LEU A 58 -7.04 -19.44 -14.10
N ILE A 59 -5.95 -19.82 -14.79
CA ILE A 59 -5.51 -21.22 -14.85
C ILE A 59 -5.14 -21.74 -13.46
N SER A 60 -4.46 -20.92 -12.65
CA SER A 60 -4.09 -21.28 -11.28
C SER A 60 -5.28 -21.35 -10.30
N HIS A 61 -6.46 -20.85 -10.68
CA HIS A 61 -7.65 -20.80 -9.83
C HIS A 61 -8.83 -21.58 -10.43
N LEU A 62 -8.59 -22.56 -11.32
CA LEU A 62 -9.68 -23.32 -11.96
C LEU A 62 -10.56 -24.07 -10.96
N ASP A 63 -9.99 -24.50 -9.84
CA ASP A 63 -10.68 -25.24 -8.77
C ASP A 63 -11.27 -24.32 -7.68
N ASP A 64 -11.15 -22.99 -7.82
CA ASP A 64 -11.70 -22.03 -6.88
C ASP A 64 -13.24 -21.97 -7.02
N SER A 65 -13.96 -22.49 -6.03
CA SER A 65 -15.43 -22.50 -6.01
C SER A 65 -16.05 -21.10 -5.99
N MET A 66 -15.28 -20.06 -5.61
CA MET A 66 -15.74 -18.67 -5.54
C MET A 66 -15.37 -17.86 -6.79
N LEU A 67 -14.83 -18.51 -7.83
CA LEU A 67 -14.33 -17.80 -9.03
C LEU A 67 -15.43 -17.04 -9.77
N ASP A 68 -16.67 -17.54 -9.76
CA ASP A 68 -17.83 -16.89 -10.39
C ASP A 68 -18.63 -15.97 -9.45
N GLU A 69 -18.31 -15.96 -8.16
CA GLU A 69 -19.04 -15.15 -7.19
C GLU A 69 -18.58 -13.69 -7.21
N PRO A 70 -19.48 -12.72 -6.96
CA PRO A 70 -19.08 -11.34 -6.77
C PRO A 70 -18.11 -11.20 -5.59
N SER A 71 -17.02 -10.46 -5.79
CA SER A 71 -16.04 -10.16 -4.76
C SER A 71 -15.56 -8.72 -4.83
N TYR A 72 -14.88 -8.32 -3.76
CA TYR A 72 -14.18 -7.06 -3.66
C TYR A 72 -12.69 -7.33 -3.45
N ARG A 73 -11.89 -6.32 -3.78
CA ARG A 73 -10.46 -6.24 -3.50
C ARG A 73 -10.26 -5.19 -2.42
N GLU A 74 -9.40 -5.47 -1.47
CA GLU A 74 -9.05 -4.49 -0.43
C GLU A 74 -7.82 -3.73 -0.87
N PHE A 75 -7.88 -2.40 -0.80
CA PHE A 75 -6.78 -1.52 -1.17
C PHE A 75 -6.28 -0.70 0.01
N CYS A 76 -4.98 -0.45 -0.03
CA CYS A 76 -4.26 0.38 0.91
C CYS A 76 -3.44 1.42 0.14
N LEU A 77 -3.47 2.67 0.60
CA LEU A 77 -2.67 3.75 0.05
C LEU A 77 -1.58 4.10 1.06
N PHE A 78 -0.33 3.92 0.65
CA PHE A 78 0.83 4.07 1.52
C PHE A 78 1.80 5.10 0.96
N LEU A 79 2.49 5.81 1.85
CA LEU A 79 3.68 6.57 1.50
C LEU A 79 4.90 5.72 1.87
N CYS A 80 5.52 5.08 0.89
CA CYS A 80 6.64 4.16 1.05
C CYS A 80 7.97 4.91 1.02
N VAL A 81 8.91 4.48 1.86
CA VAL A 81 10.27 5.02 1.88
C VAL A 81 11.21 4.11 1.08
N HIS A 82 12.06 4.73 0.25
CA HIS A 82 13.04 4.05 -0.60
C HIS A 82 14.42 4.69 -0.44
N SER A 83 14.94 4.67 0.79
CA SER A 83 16.25 5.24 1.14
C SER A 83 16.97 4.39 2.19
N GLU A 84 18.09 4.88 2.73
CA GLU A 84 18.77 4.27 3.88
C GLU A 84 17.83 4.05 5.08
N LEU A 85 16.81 4.89 5.23
CA LEU A 85 15.78 4.70 6.25
C LEU A 85 15.02 3.38 6.04
N ALA A 86 14.67 3.06 4.80
CA ALA A 86 13.98 1.80 4.48
C ALA A 86 14.83 0.59 4.87
N ILE A 87 16.14 0.65 4.60
CA ILE A 87 17.10 -0.41 4.96
C ILE A 87 17.14 -0.58 6.48
N LYS A 88 17.28 0.51 7.24
CA LYS A 88 17.32 0.44 8.72
C LYS A 88 16.03 -0.11 9.33
N VAL A 89 14.87 0.28 8.78
CA VAL A 89 13.59 -0.29 9.21
C VAL A 89 13.54 -1.79 8.90
N GLN A 90 14.00 -2.19 7.72
CA GLN A 90 14.03 -3.60 7.33
C GLN A 90 14.99 -4.42 8.18
N ASP A 91 16.17 -3.88 8.53
CA ASP A 91 17.12 -4.53 9.42
C ASP A 91 16.51 -4.74 10.81
N PHE A 92 15.89 -3.68 11.36
CA PHE A 92 15.11 -3.79 12.61
C PHE A 92 14.01 -4.86 12.50
N TRP A 93 13.27 -4.93 11.39
CA TRP A 93 12.22 -5.94 11.19
C TRP A 93 12.77 -7.36 11.11
N ASN A 94 13.88 -7.56 10.40
CA ASN A 94 14.52 -8.86 10.31
C ASN A 94 14.97 -9.35 11.69
N GLU A 95 15.59 -8.48 12.48
CA GLU A 95 16.08 -8.82 13.81
C GLU A 95 14.95 -8.98 14.84
N SER A 96 13.96 -8.10 14.82
CA SER A 96 12.77 -8.23 15.70
C SER A 96 11.95 -9.47 15.37
N SER A 97 11.82 -9.85 14.09
CA SER A 97 11.12 -11.08 13.69
C SER A 97 11.79 -12.34 14.22
N ILE A 98 13.12 -12.38 14.23
CA ILE A 98 13.91 -13.51 14.76
C ILE A 98 13.77 -13.62 16.29
N ASN A 99 13.82 -12.49 17.00
CA ASN A 99 13.87 -12.48 18.47
C ASN A 99 12.48 -12.49 19.13
N GLU A 100 11.51 -11.80 18.54
CA GLU A 100 10.20 -11.52 19.13
C GLU A 100 9.03 -12.13 18.34
N GLY A 101 9.34 -12.77 17.20
CA GLY A 101 8.35 -13.34 16.29
C GLY A 101 7.78 -12.30 15.32
N TRP A 102 6.93 -12.79 14.41
CA TRP A 102 6.34 -11.97 13.36
C TRP A 102 5.42 -10.88 13.93
N ASN A 103 5.55 -9.66 13.40
CA ASN A 103 4.69 -8.52 13.71
C ASN A 103 3.99 -8.04 12.43
N HIS A 104 2.76 -7.53 12.54
CA HIS A 104 2.03 -7.05 11.37
C HIS A 104 2.70 -5.85 10.67
N ALA A 105 3.64 -5.14 11.33
CA ALA A 105 4.51 -4.17 10.68
C ALA A 105 5.36 -4.76 9.55
N HIS A 106 5.69 -6.05 9.61
CA HIS A 106 6.53 -6.76 8.63
C HIS A 106 5.82 -7.08 7.32
N GLU A 107 4.50 -6.93 7.28
CA GLU A 107 3.65 -7.36 6.15
C GLU A 107 3.87 -6.53 4.87
N PHE A 108 4.17 -5.25 5.05
CA PHE A 108 4.34 -4.29 3.96
C PHE A 108 5.72 -3.67 4.01
N PRO A 109 6.25 -3.14 2.90
CA PRO A 109 7.50 -2.38 2.95
C PRO A 109 7.40 -1.20 3.93
N PRO A 110 8.53 -0.67 4.42
CA PRO A 110 8.54 0.49 5.32
C PRO A 110 7.71 1.65 4.77
N HIS A 111 6.65 2.02 5.50
CA HIS A 111 5.64 2.93 4.98
C HIS A 111 4.91 3.74 6.06
N ILE A 112 4.30 4.84 5.63
CA ILE A 112 3.29 5.59 6.39
C ILE A 112 1.91 5.23 5.82
N THR A 113 1.02 4.71 6.66
CA THR A 113 -0.33 4.33 6.24
C THR A 113 -1.23 5.56 6.06
N LEU A 114 -1.58 5.89 4.81
CA LEU A 114 -2.47 7.01 4.50
C LEU A 114 -3.94 6.59 4.54
N LEU A 115 -4.30 5.56 3.77
CA LEU A 115 -5.63 4.95 3.75
C LEU A 115 -5.49 3.43 3.75
N SER A 116 -6.44 2.74 4.35
CA SER A 116 -6.49 1.27 4.42
C SER A 116 -7.92 0.78 4.34
N ASN A 117 -8.08 -0.53 4.12
CA ASN A 117 -9.36 -1.24 4.08
C ASN A 117 -10.35 -0.65 3.06
N LEU A 118 -9.84 -0.15 1.93
CA LEU A 118 -10.66 0.37 0.84
C LEU A 118 -11.22 -0.81 0.04
N ARG A 119 -12.44 -1.24 0.36
CA ARG A 119 -13.12 -2.31 -0.36
C ARG A 119 -13.64 -1.79 -1.70
N VAL A 120 -13.16 -2.38 -2.79
CA VAL A 120 -13.50 -1.96 -4.15
C VAL A 120 -13.96 -3.19 -4.93
N SER A 121 -15.16 -3.13 -5.52
CA SER A 121 -15.65 -4.19 -6.39
C SER A 121 -14.77 -4.35 -7.63
N GLU A 122 -14.64 -5.56 -8.14
CA GLU A 122 -13.72 -5.88 -9.24
C GLU A 122 -13.97 -5.07 -10.52
N ASP A 123 -15.24 -4.74 -10.80
CA ASP A 123 -15.64 -3.90 -11.93
C ASP A 123 -15.18 -2.44 -11.80
N LYS A 124 -14.78 -2.01 -10.59
CA LYS A 124 -14.33 -0.65 -10.28
C LYS A 124 -12.82 -0.54 -10.07
N VAL A 125 -12.08 -1.64 -10.03
CA VAL A 125 -10.63 -1.60 -9.77
C VAL A 125 -9.87 -0.80 -10.83
N LEU A 126 -10.22 -0.95 -12.11
CA LEU A 126 -9.62 -0.12 -13.17
C LEU A 126 -9.90 1.37 -12.95
N GLN A 127 -11.08 1.69 -12.45
CA GLN A 127 -11.49 3.07 -12.18
C GLN A 127 -10.74 3.67 -10.97
N LEU A 128 -10.54 2.88 -9.91
CA LEU A 128 -9.68 3.22 -8.77
C LEU A 128 -8.27 3.58 -9.24
N HIS A 129 -7.66 2.75 -10.08
CA HIS A 129 -6.32 3.00 -10.61
C HIS A 129 -6.22 4.29 -11.42
N ARG A 130 -7.22 4.59 -12.27
CA ARG A 130 -7.27 5.86 -13.01
C ARG A 130 -7.38 7.08 -12.09
N ILE A 131 -8.13 6.94 -11.00
CA ILE A 131 -8.27 7.99 -9.99
C ILE A 131 -6.92 8.22 -9.30
N TYR A 132 -6.25 7.14 -8.90
CA TYR A 132 -4.92 7.20 -8.29
C TYR A 132 -3.91 7.93 -9.19
N ASP A 133 -3.81 7.52 -10.46
CA ASP A 133 -2.94 8.14 -11.46
C ASP A 133 -3.22 9.64 -11.64
N ARG A 134 -4.51 9.99 -11.79
CA ARG A 134 -4.94 11.38 -11.98
C ARG A 134 -4.61 12.23 -10.76
N ILE A 135 -4.88 11.72 -9.56
CA ILE A 135 -4.60 12.42 -8.31
C ILE A 135 -3.10 12.67 -8.18
N LEU A 136 -2.26 11.68 -8.47
CA LEU A 136 -0.81 11.83 -8.48
C LEU A 136 -0.32 12.86 -9.49
N GLN A 137 -0.82 12.80 -10.72
CA GLN A 137 -0.43 13.73 -11.78
C GLN A 137 -0.79 15.18 -11.42
N GLN A 138 -2.01 15.42 -10.94
CA GLN A 138 -2.53 16.75 -10.65
C GLN A 138 -2.02 17.32 -9.33
N ASN A 139 -1.68 16.46 -8.36
CA ASN A 139 -1.35 16.86 -7.00
C ASN A 139 0.06 16.49 -6.56
N SER A 140 0.96 16.16 -7.50
CA SER A 140 2.36 15.84 -7.21
C SER A 140 3.08 16.91 -6.37
N HIS A 141 2.66 18.17 -6.45
CA HIS A 141 3.17 19.26 -5.61
C HIS A 141 2.90 19.07 -4.11
N LEU A 142 1.83 18.36 -3.72
CA LEU A 142 1.51 18.04 -2.32
C LEU A 142 2.46 17.00 -1.72
N LEU A 143 3.19 16.26 -2.55
CA LEU A 143 4.18 15.26 -2.14
C LEU A 143 5.60 15.81 -2.15
N LYS A 144 5.83 17.05 -2.62
CA LYS A 144 7.15 17.68 -2.67
C LYS A 144 7.59 18.11 -1.27
N PHE A 145 8.27 17.21 -0.58
CA PHE A 145 8.93 17.45 0.70
C PHE A 145 10.45 17.44 0.50
N ASP A 146 11.17 18.44 1.03
CA ASP A 146 12.63 18.38 1.06
C ASP A 146 13.09 17.25 2.00
N GLN A 147 12.38 17.09 3.13
CA GLN A 147 12.50 16.02 4.10
C GLN A 147 11.14 15.80 4.79
N ILE A 148 10.84 14.57 5.19
CA ILE A 148 9.73 14.28 6.10
C ILE A 148 10.33 14.19 7.51
N PRO A 149 10.07 15.17 8.40
CA PRO A 149 10.63 15.15 9.73
C PRO A 149 9.91 14.08 10.56
N LEU A 150 10.69 13.11 11.02
CA LEU A 150 10.23 11.95 11.75
C LEU A 150 10.73 12.05 13.20
N LYS A 151 9.82 11.87 14.15
CA LYS A 151 10.13 11.78 15.57
C LYS A 151 9.83 10.36 16.06
N LEU A 152 10.83 9.70 16.60
CA LEU A 152 10.66 8.40 17.25
C LEU A 152 9.71 8.53 18.45
N VAL A 153 8.78 7.58 18.57
CA VAL A 153 7.85 7.42 19.68
C VAL A 153 7.80 5.95 20.08
N THR A 154 7.84 5.74 21.39
CA THR A 154 7.73 4.42 22.03
C THR A 154 6.65 4.50 23.11
N SER A 155 5.68 3.59 23.06
CA SER A 155 4.63 3.38 24.05
C SER A 155 4.65 1.94 24.58
N ASP A 156 3.58 1.51 25.25
CA ASP A 156 3.47 0.18 25.86
C ASP A 156 3.34 -0.95 24.82
N ASP A 157 2.84 -0.64 23.62
CA ASP A 157 2.52 -1.58 22.55
C ASP A 157 2.86 -1.02 21.15
N PHE A 158 3.57 0.11 21.06
CA PHE A 158 3.96 0.72 19.78
C PHE A 158 5.38 1.28 19.83
N ILE A 159 6.15 1.01 18.78
CA ILE A 159 7.42 1.66 18.48
C ILE A 159 7.35 2.12 17.02
N GLY A 160 7.67 3.37 16.77
CA GLY A 160 7.64 3.89 15.42
C GLY A 160 8.01 5.36 15.33
N TYR A 161 7.84 5.91 14.14
CA TYR A 161 8.11 7.31 13.85
C TYR A 161 6.82 8.06 13.55
N ILE A 162 6.56 9.14 14.28
CA ILE A 162 5.49 10.07 13.95
C ILE A 162 6.02 11.18 13.02
N VAL A 163 5.19 11.63 12.08
CA VAL A 163 5.47 12.82 11.27
C VAL A 163 5.28 14.04 12.15
N SER A 164 6.36 14.76 12.44
CA SER A 164 6.35 15.88 13.40
C SER A 164 6.03 17.24 12.79
N SER A 165 5.82 17.32 11.47
CA SER A 165 5.46 18.56 10.78
C SER A 165 3.98 18.62 10.44
N ASP A 166 3.29 19.61 10.99
CA ASP A 166 1.89 19.93 10.68
C ASP A 166 1.69 20.19 9.18
N LYS A 167 2.66 20.83 8.52
CA LYS A 167 2.61 21.07 7.06
C LYS A 167 2.61 19.77 6.26
N VAL A 168 3.45 18.81 6.65
CA VAL A 168 3.50 17.50 5.99
C VAL A 168 2.22 16.73 6.28
N ASN A 169 1.80 16.65 7.55
CA ASN A 169 0.54 15.99 7.94
C ASN A 169 -0.66 16.57 7.18
N ALA A 170 -0.80 17.89 7.09
CA ALA A 170 -1.88 18.55 6.34
C ALA A 170 -1.83 18.25 4.83
N SER A 171 -0.63 18.12 4.25
CA SER A 171 -0.48 17.78 2.82
C SER A 171 -0.90 16.33 2.55
N LEU A 172 -0.52 15.40 3.43
CA LEU A 172 -0.93 14.00 3.36
C LEU A 172 -2.44 13.84 3.56
N GLU A 173 -3.01 14.52 4.57
CA GLU A 173 -4.45 14.55 4.79
C GLU A 173 -5.19 15.08 3.56
N LYS A 174 -4.70 16.16 2.94
CA LYS A 174 -5.30 16.72 1.74
C LYS A 174 -5.32 15.73 0.58
N ILE A 175 -4.24 14.96 0.38
CA ILE A 175 -4.21 13.90 -0.64
C ILE A 175 -5.26 12.83 -0.35
N CYS A 176 -5.34 12.35 0.91
CA CYS A 176 -6.35 11.36 1.32
C CYS A 176 -7.77 11.85 1.02
N ARG A 177 -8.06 13.11 1.38
CA ARG A 177 -9.38 13.73 1.14
C ARG A 177 -9.72 13.80 -0.34
N LEU A 178 -8.77 14.28 -1.17
CA LEU A 178 -8.97 14.38 -2.61
C LEU A 178 -9.19 13.00 -3.25
N PHE A 179 -8.42 11.99 -2.81
CA PHE A 179 -8.56 10.63 -3.29
C PHE A 179 -9.95 10.08 -2.96
N LEU A 180 -10.35 10.10 -1.68
CA LEU A 180 -11.67 9.60 -1.24
C LEU A 180 -12.84 10.34 -1.91
N GLN A 181 -12.76 11.67 -2.04
CA GLN A 181 -13.79 12.45 -2.73
C GLN A 181 -13.96 12.02 -4.18
N GLU A 182 -12.87 11.77 -4.88
CA GLU A 182 -12.91 11.33 -6.28
C GLU A 182 -13.43 9.89 -6.42
N LEU A 183 -13.11 9.00 -5.46
CA LEU A 183 -13.69 7.65 -5.39
C LEU A 183 -15.21 7.71 -5.25
N LEU A 184 -15.70 8.49 -4.27
CA LEU A 184 -17.14 8.67 -4.03
C LEU A 184 -17.86 9.27 -5.24
N ARG A 185 -17.29 10.33 -5.84
CA ARG A 185 -17.84 10.98 -7.05
C ARG A 185 -18.02 10.00 -8.22
N THR A 186 -17.20 8.95 -8.21
CA THR A 186 -17.11 7.98 -9.28
C THR A 186 -17.89 6.69 -8.98
N GLY A 187 -18.58 6.63 -7.82
CA GLY A 187 -19.45 5.53 -7.44
C GLY A 187 -18.73 4.37 -6.73
N ILE A 188 -17.51 4.58 -6.25
CA ILE A 188 -16.85 3.67 -5.30
C ILE A 188 -17.28 4.10 -3.90
N ILE A 189 -18.23 3.36 -3.32
CA ILE A 189 -18.89 3.69 -2.06
C ILE A 189 -18.33 2.79 -0.96
N PHE A 190 -18.23 3.33 0.25
CA PHE A 190 -17.80 2.62 1.44
C PHE A 190 -18.98 2.51 2.43
N ASP A 191 -19.01 1.45 3.22
CA ASP A 191 -20.08 1.20 4.20
C ASP A 191 -20.05 2.19 5.39
N ASP A 192 -18.94 2.94 5.53
CA ASP A 192 -18.72 3.92 6.59
C ASP A 192 -18.55 5.35 6.05
N ASP A 193 -18.49 6.31 6.99
CA ASP A 193 -18.06 7.68 6.68
C ASP A 193 -16.58 7.67 6.31
N SER A 194 -16.31 7.50 5.01
CA SER A 194 -14.96 7.34 4.47
C SER A 194 -14.03 8.50 4.83
N MET A 195 -14.58 9.70 5.07
CA MET A 195 -13.78 10.86 5.43
C MET A 195 -13.16 10.74 6.83
N ARG A 196 -13.71 9.91 7.72
CA ARG A 196 -13.10 9.58 9.02
C ARG A 196 -11.80 8.80 8.89
N ARG A 197 -11.51 8.22 7.73
CA ARG A 197 -10.24 7.54 7.43
C ARG A 197 -9.09 8.53 7.23
N CYS A 198 -9.38 9.81 6.99
CA CYS A 198 -8.36 10.86 6.91
C CYS A 198 -7.85 11.18 8.32
N LYS A 199 -6.56 10.89 8.55
CA LYS A 199 -5.88 11.14 9.83
C LYS A 199 -5.33 12.56 9.85
N SER A 200 -5.20 13.14 11.03
CA SER A 200 -4.45 14.39 11.27
C SER A 200 -3.00 14.15 11.69
N ASN A 201 -2.68 12.94 12.15
CA ASN A 201 -1.35 12.54 12.60
C ASN A 201 -0.93 11.23 11.93
N TYR A 202 0.09 11.30 11.09
CA TYR A 202 0.62 10.15 10.37
C TYR A 202 1.87 9.58 11.04
N HIS A 203 2.06 8.27 10.91
CA HIS A 203 3.20 7.56 11.49
C HIS A 203 3.63 6.39 10.59
N MET A 204 4.88 5.98 10.77
CA MET A 204 5.47 4.75 10.24
C MET A 204 5.76 3.83 11.42
N SER A 205 5.23 2.62 11.39
CA SER A 205 5.41 1.65 12.48
C SER A 205 6.70 0.87 12.31
N LEU A 206 7.43 0.68 13.41
CA LEU A 206 8.50 -0.32 13.50
C LEU A 206 7.95 -1.62 14.09
N ALA A 207 7.18 -1.53 15.17
CA ALA A 207 6.47 -2.65 15.77
C ALA A 207 5.21 -2.12 16.47
N TYR A 208 4.11 -2.87 16.44
CA TYR A 208 2.89 -2.49 17.14
C TYR A 208 2.04 -3.68 17.56
N GLY A 209 1.21 -3.51 18.59
CA GLY A 209 0.37 -4.58 19.14
C GLY A 209 1.16 -5.71 19.82
N PHE A 210 2.43 -5.46 20.18
CA PHE A 210 3.24 -6.42 20.93
C PHE A 210 2.90 -6.41 22.42
N GLN A 211 3.21 -7.50 23.13
CA GLN A 211 2.99 -7.57 24.58
C GLN A 211 3.97 -6.66 25.32
N SER A 212 3.53 -6.02 26.41
CA SER A 212 4.37 -5.06 27.14
C SER A 212 5.68 -5.65 27.70
N SER A 213 5.77 -6.98 27.85
CA SER A 213 7.00 -7.70 28.17
C SER A 213 8.10 -7.54 27.13
N ASN A 214 7.73 -7.39 25.85
CA ASN A 214 8.64 -7.30 24.72
C ASN A 214 9.14 -5.87 24.50
N ARG A 215 8.54 -4.88 25.20
CA ARG A 215 8.85 -3.45 25.06
C ARG A 215 10.33 -3.16 25.31
N THR A 216 10.91 -3.72 26.37
CA THR A 216 12.30 -3.44 26.73
C THR A 216 13.24 -3.94 25.64
N THR A 217 13.10 -5.20 25.22
CA THR A 217 13.94 -5.78 24.17
C THR A 217 13.81 -5.04 22.84
N LEU A 218 12.57 -4.75 22.41
CA LEU A 218 12.33 -4.00 21.17
C LEU A 218 12.83 -2.55 21.25
N GLY A 219 12.79 -1.93 22.43
CA GLY A 219 13.32 -0.60 22.68
C GLY A 219 14.85 -0.57 22.60
N GLU A 220 15.53 -1.51 23.26
CA GLU A 220 16.99 -1.67 23.20
C GLU A 220 17.46 -1.95 21.77
N LEU A 221 16.72 -2.81 21.06
CA LEU A 221 16.94 -3.09 19.65
C LEU A 221 16.84 -1.79 18.84
N GLN A 222 15.74 -1.04 18.99
CA GLN A 222 15.56 0.22 18.28
C GLN A 222 16.65 1.24 18.60
N ASP A 223 17.10 1.36 19.85
CA ASP A 223 18.18 2.27 20.26
C ASP A 223 19.52 1.94 19.58
N SER A 224 19.76 0.66 19.24
CA SER A 224 20.92 0.23 18.45
C SER A 224 20.88 0.75 17.01
N TYR A 225 19.68 1.02 16.46
CA TYR A 225 19.48 1.58 15.12
C TYR A 225 19.46 3.11 15.15
N ASN A 226 20.63 3.72 14.97
CA ASN A 226 20.75 5.18 14.93
C ASN A 226 20.32 5.77 13.56
N VAL A 227 19.16 6.44 13.54
CA VAL A 227 18.60 7.14 12.35
C VAL A 227 18.99 8.63 12.27
N LYS A 228 19.88 9.12 13.15
CA LYS A 228 20.13 10.57 13.34
C LYS A 228 20.65 11.36 12.11
N ASN A 229 21.09 10.71 11.03
CA ASN A 229 21.59 11.38 9.83
C ASN A 229 20.75 10.97 8.61
N GLN A 230 19.71 11.74 8.30
CA GLN A 230 18.91 11.52 7.10
C GLN A 230 19.64 12.07 5.87
N VAL A 231 20.38 11.21 5.19
CA VAL A 231 20.76 11.41 3.78
C VAL A 231 19.49 11.26 2.93
N SER A 232 19.37 12.08 1.88
CA SER A 232 18.29 12.14 0.88
C SER A 232 17.27 10.98 0.97
N VAL A 233 16.06 11.30 1.44
CA VAL A 233 14.98 10.32 1.60
C VAL A 233 14.07 10.40 0.37
N SER A 234 13.97 9.29 -0.37
CA SER A 234 13.00 9.15 -1.46
C SER A 234 11.71 8.54 -0.92
N TRP A 235 10.58 9.15 -1.29
CA TRP A 235 9.24 8.68 -0.94
C TRP A 235 8.40 8.48 -2.20
N THR A 236 7.64 7.40 -2.23
CA THR A 236 6.63 7.13 -3.26
C THR A 236 5.27 6.96 -2.60
N LEU A 237 4.22 7.39 -3.30
CA LEU A 237 2.86 7.10 -2.89
C LEU A 237 2.41 5.88 -3.67
N ASP A 238 2.22 4.75 -3.00
CA ASP A 238 1.98 3.46 -3.63
C ASP A 238 0.61 2.90 -3.21
N LEU A 239 -0.07 2.27 -4.17
CA LEU A 239 -1.39 1.66 -3.98
C LEU A 239 -1.23 0.14 -3.95
N PHE A 240 -1.46 -0.45 -2.79
CA PHE A 240 -1.41 -1.90 -2.58
C PHE A 240 -2.79 -2.51 -2.65
N SER A 241 -2.85 -3.77 -3.06
CA SER A 241 -4.08 -4.56 -3.12
C SER A 241 -3.88 -5.89 -2.41
N ALA A 242 -4.91 -6.33 -1.70
CA ALA A 242 -4.96 -7.62 -1.02
C ALA A 242 -6.23 -8.38 -1.42
N ASP A 243 -6.13 -9.70 -1.40
CA ASP A 243 -7.29 -10.59 -1.46
C ASP A 243 -7.75 -10.85 -0.02
N SER A 244 -8.93 -10.34 0.33
CA SER A 244 -9.47 -10.46 1.70
C SER A 244 -9.70 -11.91 2.13
N ARG A 245 -9.77 -12.85 1.17
CA ARG A 245 -9.88 -14.30 1.45
C ARG A 245 -8.59 -14.87 2.03
N LEU A 246 -7.45 -14.22 1.78
CA LEU A 246 -6.14 -14.63 2.29
C LEU A 246 -5.80 -13.97 3.64
N SER A 247 -6.67 -13.09 4.15
CA SER A 247 -6.46 -12.38 5.41
C SER A 247 -6.94 -13.16 6.64
N THR A 248 -7.50 -14.35 6.47
CA THR A 248 -7.79 -15.24 7.60
C THR A 248 -6.49 -15.92 8.03
N PRO A 249 -6.06 -15.79 9.29
CA PRO A 249 -4.99 -16.64 9.79
C PRO A 249 -5.49 -18.07 9.74
N ASP A 250 -4.86 -18.91 8.89
CA ASP A 250 -5.09 -20.34 8.90
C ASP A 250 -4.91 -20.82 10.34
N SER A 251 -5.95 -21.43 10.90
CA SER A 251 -5.90 -21.95 12.27
C SER A 251 -4.94 -23.14 12.40
N GLU A 252 -4.33 -23.60 11.30
CA GLU A 252 -3.43 -24.74 11.28
C GLU A 252 -2.12 -24.55 10.49
N VAL A 253 -1.82 -23.37 9.94
CA VAL A 253 -0.56 -23.21 9.19
C VAL A 253 0.14 -21.87 9.50
N SER A 254 1.09 -21.94 10.42
CA SER A 254 2.14 -20.93 10.62
C SER A 254 3.22 -21.01 9.54
N THR A 255 2.85 -20.89 8.27
CA THR A 255 3.82 -20.64 7.19
C THR A 255 3.34 -19.49 6.35
N GLY A 256 4.13 -18.41 6.38
CA GLY A 256 3.85 -17.19 5.65
C GLY A 256 3.74 -17.45 4.17
N ASP A 257 2.57 -17.16 3.62
CA ASP A 257 2.34 -16.81 2.23
C ASP A 257 1.02 -16.04 2.19
N GLY A 258 1.09 -14.77 2.59
CA GLY A 258 0.02 -13.79 2.42
C GLY A 258 0.56 -12.63 1.60
N PHE A 259 -0.26 -12.11 0.69
CA PHE A 259 0.00 -11.00 -0.25
C PHE A 259 0.80 -11.34 -1.51
N SER A 260 0.11 -11.29 -2.63
CA SER A 260 0.76 -10.99 -3.91
C SER A 260 0.89 -9.47 -4.03
N LEU A 261 2.11 -8.95 -3.86
CA LEU A 261 2.42 -7.55 -4.12
C LEU A 261 2.27 -7.26 -5.62
N PHE A 262 1.24 -6.50 -5.98
CA PHE A 262 1.17 -5.83 -7.27
C PHE A 262 1.33 -4.32 -7.05
N VAL A 263 2.45 -3.79 -7.54
CA VAL A 263 2.74 -2.34 -7.69
C VAL A 263 2.20 -1.87 -9.03
#